data_AF-A0A2N1DZZ4-F1
#
_entry.id   AF-A0A2N1DZZ4-F1
#
_cell.length_a   1.000
_cell.length_b   1.000
_cell.length_c   1.000
_cell.angle_alpha   90.00
_cell.angle_beta   90.00
_cell.angle_gamma   90.00
#
_symmetry.space_group_name_H-M   'P 1'
#
loop_
_entity.id
_entity.type
_entity.pdbx_description
1 polymer ?
#
loop_
_entity_poly.entity_id
_entity_poly.type
_entity_poly.pdbx_seq_one_letter_code
_entity_poly.pdbx_strand_id
1 'polypeptide(L)'
;MSDKQVYELTIDDLDSCGVWFFPMGDTVEDELTVRRAEQETCSDFQIIVRADFFGERGSVYRGYLYWDTNSAIEYLKPVVLSDKGDAVSFWNGIVTPAWESSEFAGSIRSELPISYASEPVSGLSSICGKLQGLYYLSGDHVCCVK
;
A
#
# COMPACT_ATOMS: atom_id res chain seq x y z
N MET A 1 3.42 21.77 8.73
CA MET A 1 3.31 20.30 8.86
C MET A 1 2.56 19.83 7.64
N SER A 2 3.10 18.89 6.86
CA SER A 2 2.49 18.47 5.59
C SER A 2 1.65 17.23 5.83
N ASP A 3 0.58 17.40 6.59
CA ASP A 3 -0.42 16.37 6.80
C ASP A 3 -1.18 16.16 5.48
N LYS A 4 -1.50 14.91 5.15
CA LYS A 4 -2.24 14.52 3.94
C LYS A 4 -3.22 13.42 4.28
N GLN A 5 -4.25 13.25 3.47
CA GLN A 5 -5.06 12.04 3.54
C GLN A 5 -4.32 10.89 2.84
N VAL A 6 -4.42 9.67 3.38
CA VAL A 6 -3.70 8.51 2.83
C VAL A 6 -4.04 8.26 1.35
N TYR A 7 -5.30 8.50 0.95
CA TYR A 7 -5.76 8.35 -0.43
C TYR A 7 -5.32 9.50 -1.35
N GLU A 8 -4.70 10.54 -0.82
CA GLU A 8 -4.11 11.65 -1.58
C GLU A 8 -2.59 11.49 -1.75
N LEU A 9 -1.99 10.41 -1.22
CA LEU A 9 -0.57 10.13 -1.41
C LEU A 9 -0.27 9.86 -2.89
N THR A 10 0.77 10.53 -3.39
CA THR A 10 1.26 10.38 -4.76
C THR A 10 2.61 9.65 -4.79
N ILE A 11 3.05 9.28 -5.99
CA ILE A 11 4.40 8.72 -6.20
C ILE A 11 5.46 9.73 -5.74
N ASP A 12 5.31 11.02 -6.06
CA ASP A 12 6.25 12.07 -5.67
C ASP A 12 6.35 12.21 -4.15
N ASP A 13 5.23 12.05 -3.43
CA ASP A 13 5.21 12.05 -1.97
C ASP A 13 6.05 10.91 -1.40
N LEU A 14 5.87 9.70 -1.94
CA LEU A 14 6.60 8.50 -1.52
C LEU A 14 8.08 8.56 -1.88
N ASP A 15 8.44 9.16 -3.02
CA ASP A 15 9.83 9.34 -3.42
C ASP A 15 10.51 10.45 -2.61
N SER A 16 9.77 11.49 -2.19
CA SER A 16 10.27 12.50 -1.26
C SER A 16 10.42 11.99 0.17
N CYS A 17 9.61 10.99 0.56
CA CYS A 17 9.56 10.40 1.88
C CYS A 17 8.97 8.99 1.80
N GLY A 18 9.82 7.98 1.92
CA GLY A 18 9.40 6.58 1.82
C GLY A 18 8.59 6.07 3.02
N VAL A 19 8.39 6.88 4.06
CA VAL A 19 7.70 6.47 5.29
C VAL A 19 6.75 7.55 5.79
N TRP A 20 5.52 7.12 6.04
CA TRP A 20 4.44 7.93 6.58
C TRP A 20 3.80 7.19 7.74
N PHE A 21 3.23 7.90 8.69
CA PHE A 21 2.55 7.29 9.83
C PHE A 21 1.20 7.96 10.10
N PHE A 22 0.30 7.21 10.73
CA PHE A 22 -0.96 7.74 11.22
C PHE A 22 -0.75 8.30 12.64
N PRO A 23 -0.74 9.62 12.85
CA PRO A 23 -0.58 10.20 14.17
C PRO A 23 -1.79 9.84 15.04
N MET A 24 -1.54 9.30 16.24
CA MET A 24 -2.59 9.10 17.24
C MET A 24 -2.78 10.35 18.10
N GLY A 25 -4.05 10.72 18.33
CA GLY A 25 -4.46 11.78 19.25
C GLY A 25 -5.27 12.90 18.60
N ASP A 26 -5.84 13.79 19.41
CA ASP A 26 -6.77 14.87 19.01
C ASP A 26 -6.14 15.96 18.12
N THR A 27 -4.89 15.77 17.68
CA THR A 27 -4.18 16.68 16.79
C THR A 27 -4.57 16.53 15.32
N VAL A 28 -5.32 15.48 14.98
CA VAL A 28 -5.86 15.24 13.64
C VAL A 28 -7.37 15.11 13.70
N GLU A 29 -8.06 15.71 12.73
CA GLU A 29 -9.52 15.65 12.62
C GLU A 29 -10.01 14.36 11.94
N ASP A 30 -9.14 13.72 11.13
CA ASP A 30 -9.46 12.54 10.32
C ASP A 30 -8.50 11.38 10.62
N GLU A 31 -9.05 10.18 10.87
CA GLU A 31 -8.33 8.93 11.13
C GLU A 31 -7.48 8.46 9.93
N LEU A 32 -7.77 8.96 8.73
CA LEU A 32 -7.04 8.67 7.49
C LEU A 32 -5.89 9.66 7.23
N THR A 33 -5.65 10.59 8.15
CA THR A 33 -4.54 11.54 8.07
C THR A 33 -3.22 10.83 8.27
N VAL A 34 -2.27 11.08 7.37
CA VAL A 34 -0.90 10.61 7.45
C VAL A 34 0.08 11.77 7.52
N ARG A 35 1.18 11.57 8.24
CA ARG A 35 2.27 12.51 8.38
C ARG A 35 3.59 11.86 7.99
N ARG A 36 4.46 12.63 7.34
CA ARG A 36 5.82 12.22 7.00
C ARG A 36 6.59 11.84 8.27
N ALA A 37 7.27 10.70 8.24
CA ALA A 37 8.12 10.28 9.36
C ALA A 37 9.41 11.12 9.40
N GLU A 38 9.68 11.77 10.53
CA GLU A 38 10.99 12.33 10.85
C GLU A 38 11.72 11.33 11.75
N GLN A 39 12.78 10.72 11.21
CA GLN A 39 13.77 9.73 11.71
C GLN A 39 13.62 8.95 13.04
N GLU A 40 12.85 9.37 14.06
CA GLU A 40 12.94 8.81 15.42
C GLU A 40 11.62 8.35 16.08
N THR A 41 10.45 8.46 15.45
CA THR A 41 9.18 8.41 16.23
C THR A 41 8.10 7.45 15.72
N CYS A 42 8.43 6.35 15.02
CA CYS A 42 7.40 5.57 14.33
C CYS A 42 6.97 4.25 14.98
N SER A 43 7.69 3.69 15.97
CA SER A 43 7.41 2.32 16.46
C SER A 43 6.01 2.11 17.04
N ASP A 44 5.39 3.17 17.55
CA ASP A 44 4.12 3.09 18.28
C ASP A 44 2.91 3.45 17.40
N PHE A 45 3.14 3.83 16.14
CA PHE A 45 2.10 4.23 15.19
C PHE A 45 1.92 3.18 14.10
N GLN A 46 0.75 3.18 13.45
CA GLN A 46 0.61 2.49 12.19
C GLN A 46 1.41 3.25 11.12
N ILE A 47 2.22 2.50 10.35
CA ILE A 47 3.16 3.07 9.38
C ILE A 47 2.78 2.58 7.98
N ILE A 48 2.95 3.47 7.02
CA ILE A 48 2.97 3.17 5.59
C ILE A 48 4.40 3.32 5.09
N VAL A 49 4.86 2.31 4.35
CA VAL A 49 6.18 2.30 3.71
C VAL A 49 6.03 2.21 2.20
N ARG A 50 6.88 2.95 1.49
CA ARG A 50 7.02 2.85 0.05
C ARG A 50 7.40 1.43 -0.35
N ALA A 51 6.78 0.95 -1.42
CA ALA A 51 7.06 -0.34 -2.01
C ALA A 51 7.11 -0.28 -3.54
N ASP A 52 7.94 -1.16 -4.07
CA ASP A 52 8.09 -1.39 -5.50
C ASP A 52 7.37 -2.68 -5.87
N PHE A 53 6.66 -2.63 -6.99
CA PHE A 53 5.83 -3.73 -7.47
C PHE A 53 6.31 -4.12 -8.87
N PHE A 54 6.72 -5.37 -9.02
CA PHE A 54 7.36 -5.92 -10.19
C PHE A 54 6.40 -6.89 -10.88
N GLY A 55 5.91 -6.50 -12.06
CA GLY A 55 5.10 -7.32 -12.92
C GLY A 55 5.86 -8.49 -13.53
N GLU A 56 5.15 -9.57 -13.83
CA GLU A 56 5.73 -10.78 -14.43
C GLU A 56 6.41 -10.52 -15.79
N ARG A 57 5.94 -9.53 -16.54
CA ARG A 57 6.44 -9.18 -17.89
C ARG A 57 7.47 -8.05 -17.85
N GLY A 58 7.90 -7.63 -16.66
CA GLY A 58 8.98 -6.67 -16.45
C GLY A 58 8.52 -5.23 -16.17
N SER A 59 7.21 -4.99 -16.06
CA SER A 59 6.68 -3.70 -15.62
C SER A 59 7.07 -3.42 -14.17
N VAL A 60 7.34 -2.15 -13.85
CA VAL A 60 7.64 -1.71 -12.48
C VAL A 60 6.65 -0.62 -12.10
N TYR A 61 5.97 -0.81 -10.98
CA TYR A 61 5.03 0.14 -10.40
C TYR A 61 5.51 0.60 -9.02
N ARG A 62 4.99 1.74 -8.59
CA ARG A 62 5.24 2.33 -7.28
C ARG A 62 3.96 2.36 -6.48
N GLY A 63 4.08 2.21 -5.18
CA GLY A 63 3.02 2.49 -4.25
C GLY A 63 3.48 2.26 -2.83
N TYR A 64 2.60 1.73 -2.01
CA TYR A 64 2.90 1.57 -0.59
C TYR A 64 2.22 0.34 0.01
N LEU A 65 2.67 -0.02 1.20
CA LEU A 65 2.02 -1.01 2.05
C LEU A 65 2.01 -0.52 3.50
N TYR A 66 1.06 -1.02 4.26
CA TYR A 66 1.01 -0.86 5.71
C TYR A 66 2.05 -1.79 6.31
N TRP A 67 3.03 -1.24 7.02
CA TRP A 67 4.08 -2.05 7.59
C TRP A 67 3.55 -2.81 8.80
N ASP A 68 3.75 -4.13 8.81
CA ASP A 68 3.42 -5.00 9.93
C ASP A 68 4.42 -6.16 9.98
N THR A 69 4.67 -6.67 11.19
CA THR A 69 5.43 -7.91 11.39
C THR A 69 4.74 -9.14 10.81
N ASN A 70 3.40 -9.10 10.70
CA ASN A 70 2.59 -10.11 10.04
C ASN A 70 2.47 -9.80 8.55
N SER A 71 3.05 -10.65 7.71
CA SER A 71 3.05 -10.48 6.27
C SER A 71 1.75 -10.89 5.57
N ALA A 72 0.66 -11.15 6.29
CA ALA A 72 -0.62 -11.48 5.69
C ALA A 72 -1.27 -10.25 5.04
N ILE A 73 -1.99 -10.46 3.95
CA ILE A 73 -2.41 -9.41 3.02
C ILE A 73 -3.34 -8.37 3.67
N GLU A 74 -4.17 -8.81 4.62
CA GLU A 74 -5.12 -7.99 5.37
C GLU A 74 -4.44 -6.99 6.32
N TYR A 75 -3.19 -7.26 6.71
CA TYR A 75 -2.36 -6.33 7.48
C TYR A 75 -1.56 -5.41 6.56
N LEU A 76 -0.98 -5.96 5.50
CA LEU A 76 -0.12 -5.21 4.58
C LEU A 76 -0.87 -4.27 3.65
N LYS A 77 -2.12 -4.60 3.30
CA LYS A 77 -3.04 -3.84 2.43
C LYS A 77 -2.31 -3.08 1.30
N PRO A 78 -1.62 -3.79 0.37
CA PRO A 78 -0.78 -3.14 -0.62
C PRO A 78 -1.60 -2.29 -1.59
N VAL A 79 -1.06 -1.13 -1.96
CA VAL A 79 -1.66 -0.19 -2.91
C VAL A 79 -0.63 0.18 -3.97
N VAL A 80 -1.02 0.15 -5.24
CA VAL A 80 -0.22 0.62 -6.37
C VAL A 80 -0.82 1.93 -6.89
N LEU A 81 0.02 2.92 -7.17
CA LEU A 81 -0.38 4.27 -7.59
C LEU A 81 0.01 4.55 -9.04
N SER A 82 -0.82 5.31 -9.74
CA SER A 82 -0.49 5.88 -11.06
C SER A 82 0.03 7.30 -10.92
N ASP A 83 0.74 7.77 -11.94
CA ASP A 83 1.17 9.16 -12.10
C ASP A 83 -0.02 10.12 -12.27
N LYS A 84 -1.19 9.60 -12.64
CA LYS A 84 -2.44 10.36 -12.84
C LYS A 84 -3.35 10.40 -11.61
N GLY A 85 -2.92 9.81 -10.50
CA GLY A 85 -3.68 9.77 -9.24
C GLY A 85 -4.68 8.62 -9.16
N ASP A 86 -4.64 7.65 -10.08
CA ASP A 86 -5.38 6.39 -9.94
C ASP A 86 -4.67 5.49 -8.93
N ALA A 87 -5.42 4.60 -8.28
CA ALA A 87 -4.87 3.65 -7.33
C ALA A 87 -5.53 2.27 -7.48
N VAL A 88 -4.76 1.21 -7.25
CA VAL A 88 -5.26 -0.16 -7.13
C VAL A 88 -4.95 -0.67 -5.73
N SER A 89 -5.99 -0.87 -4.92
CA SER A 89 -5.88 -1.56 -3.63
C SER A 89 -6.01 -3.05 -3.80
N PHE A 90 -5.03 -3.80 -3.29
CA PHE A 90 -5.04 -5.27 -3.33
C PHE A 90 -5.86 -5.87 -2.19
N TRP A 91 -6.24 -5.10 -1.17
CA TRP A 91 -7.12 -5.56 -0.08
C TRP A 91 -8.45 -4.79 -0.07
N ASN A 92 -9.57 -5.51 -0.10
CA ASN A 92 -10.91 -4.95 -0.23
C ASN A 92 -11.82 -5.21 0.99
N GLY A 93 -11.23 -5.61 2.12
CA GLY A 93 -12.00 -5.93 3.33
C GLY A 93 -12.99 -7.07 3.07
N ILE A 94 -14.25 -6.91 3.50
CA ILE A 94 -15.30 -7.92 3.32
C ILE A 94 -16.00 -7.88 1.96
N VAL A 95 -15.61 -6.96 1.08
CA VAL A 95 -16.26 -6.74 -0.21
C VAL A 95 -15.58 -7.62 -1.26
N THR A 96 -16.36 -8.43 -1.98
CA THR A 96 -15.85 -9.18 -3.15
C THR A 96 -15.46 -8.19 -4.26
N PRO A 97 -14.18 -8.11 -4.64
CA PRO A 97 -13.71 -7.11 -5.58
C PRO A 97 -13.93 -7.57 -7.02
N ALA A 98 -14.00 -6.58 -7.90
CA ALA A 98 -13.86 -6.76 -9.33
C ALA A 98 -12.77 -5.81 -9.83
N TRP A 99 -12.01 -6.24 -10.84
CA TRP A 99 -11.08 -5.35 -11.52
C TRP A 99 -11.85 -4.22 -12.19
N GLU A 100 -11.40 -2.99 -11.97
CA GLU A 100 -11.92 -1.84 -12.67
C GLU A 100 -11.64 -1.94 -14.18
N SER A 101 -12.49 -1.28 -14.98
CA SER A 101 -12.32 -1.21 -16.43
C SER A 101 -11.32 -0.14 -16.88
N SER A 102 -10.58 0.47 -15.95
CA SER A 102 -9.55 1.48 -16.25
C SER A 102 -8.33 0.83 -16.92
N GLU A 103 -7.66 1.59 -17.79
CA GLU A 103 -6.43 1.14 -18.46
C GLU A 103 -5.34 0.79 -17.42
N PHE A 104 -5.25 1.59 -16.35
CA PHE A 104 -4.27 1.37 -15.28
C PHE A 104 -4.50 0.04 -14.56
N ALA A 105 -5.72 -0.23 -14.10
CA ALA A 105 -6.07 -1.50 -13.46
C ALA A 105 -5.87 -2.69 -14.42
N GLY A 106 -6.22 -2.51 -15.69
CA GLY A 106 -5.99 -3.51 -16.74
C GLY A 106 -4.50 -3.83 -16.95
N SER A 107 -3.62 -2.81 -16.91
CA SER A 107 -2.17 -2.99 -17.05
C SER A 107 -1.61 -3.84 -15.90
N ILE A 108 -1.98 -3.50 -14.66
CA ILE A 108 -1.57 -4.23 -13.44
C ILE A 108 -2.07 -5.67 -13.48
N ARG A 109 -3.34 -5.88 -13.86
CA ARG A 109 -3.92 -7.23 -13.97
C ARG A 109 -3.16 -8.10 -14.97
N SER A 110 -2.71 -7.51 -16.08
CA SER A 110 -1.98 -8.24 -17.13
C SER A 110 -0.56 -8.65 -16.73
N GLU A 111 -0.07 -8.16 -15.59
CA GLU A 111 1.26 -8.39 -15.03
C GLU A 111 1.25 -9.33 -13.81
N LEU A 112 0.08 -9.86 -13.44
CA LEU A 112 -0.03 -10.82 -12.34
C LEU A 112 0.68 -12.15 -12.69
N PRO A 113 1.38 -12.78 -11.73
CA PRO A 113 1.53 -12.35 -10.34
C PRO A 113 2.56 -11.21 -10.18
N ILE A 114 2.20 -10.20 -9.38
CA ILE A 114 3.09 -9.06 -9.09
C ILE A 114 3.92 -9.38 -7.85
N SER A 115 5.24 -9.32 -7.97
CA SER A 115 6.13 -9.38 -6.80
C SER A 115 6.26 -8.00 -6.18
N TYR A 116 6.43 -7.88 -4.87
CA TYR A 116 6.67 -6.59 -4.23
C TYR A 116 7.80 -6.64 -3.22
N ALA A 117 8.43 -5.48 -2.98
CA ALA A 117 9.41 -5.26 -1.93
C ALA A 117 9.27 -3.84 -1.38
N SER A 118 9.14 -3.72 -0.05
CA SER A 118 9.16 -2.42 0.61
C SER A 118 10.58 -1.94 0.87
N GLU A 119 10.75 -0.64 1.02
CA GLU A 119 12.02 -0.07 1.47
C GLU A 119 12.30 -0.45 2.93
N PRO A 120 13.54 -0.87 3.28
CA PRO A 120 13.94 -0.99 4.68
C PRO A 120 14.20 0.42 5.23
N VAL A 121 13.45 0.84 6.25
CA VAL A 121 13.58 2.20 6.79
C VAL A 121 13.54 2.21 8.30
N SER A 122 14.39 3.04 8.94
CA SER A 122 14.38 3.30 10.38
C SER A 122 14.38 2.05 11.27
N GLY A 123 15.11 1.01 10.88
CA GLY A 123 15.19 -0.28 11.61
C GLY A 123 14.08 -1.28 11.27
N LEU A 124 13.11 -0.90 10.43
CA LEU A 124 12.07 -1.78 9.91
C LEU A 124 12.63 -2.65 8.78
N SER A 125 12.44 -3.96 8.88
CA SER A 125 12.81 -4.88 7.82
C SER A 125 11.95 -4.66 6.58
N SER A 126 12.57 -4.81 5.41
CA SER A 126 11.85 -4.88 4.13
C SER A 126 10.87 -6.04 4.15
N ILE A 127 9.65 -5.79 3.68
CA ILE A 127 8.59 -6.79 3.49
C ILE A 127 8.53 -7.11 2.00
N CYS A 128 8.59 -8.39 1.66
CA CYS A 128 8.50 -8.84 0.27
C CYS A 128 7.49 -9.97 0.13
N GLY A 129 6.90 -10.09 -1.06
CA GLY A 129 5.90 -11.11 -1.34
C GLY A 129 5.43 -11.11 -2.79
N LYS A 130 4.32 -11.83 -3.04
CA LYS A 130 3.68 -11.92 -4.35
C LYS A 130 2.18 -11.75 -4.23
N LEU A 131 1.61 -10.98 -5.15
CA LEU A 131 0.18 -10.71 -5.28
C LEU A 131 -0.35 -11.48 -6.47
N GLN A 132 -1.35 -12.32 -6.21
CA GLN A 132 -1.97 -13.19 -7.22
C GLN A 132 -3.18 -12.54 -7.90
N GLY A 133 -3.71 -11.47 -7.31
CA GLY A 133 -4.94 -10.80 -7.71
C GLY A 133 -5.44 -9.87 -6.61
N LEU A 134 -6.72 -9.48 -6.66
CA LEU A 134 -7.37 -8.67 -5.61
C LEU A 134 -7.88 -9.57 -4.49
N TYR A 135 -7.64 -9.19 -3.24
CA TYR A 135 -7.97 -9.99 -2.06
C TYR A 135 -9.13 -9.39 -1.27
N TYR A 136 -9.88 -10.28 -0.62
CA TYR A 136 -10.99 -9.93 0.27
C TYR A 136 -11.23 -11.04 1.31
N LEU A 137 -11.96 -10.70 2.36
CA LEU A 137 -12.40 -11.59 3.42
C LEU A 137 -13.79 -12.13 3.09
N SER A 138 -13.94 -13.45 3.08
CA SER A 138 -15.22 -14.14 2.98
C SER A 138 -15.38 -15.08 4.18
N GLY A 139 -16.20 -14.67 5.15
CA GLY A 139 -16.23 -15.33 6.45
C GLY A 139 -14.88 -15.18 7.16
N ASP A 140 -14.25 -16.31 7.51
CA ASP A 140 -12.92 -16.34 8.13
C ASP A 140 -11.79 -16.66 7.13
N HIS A 141 -12.09 -16.61 5.83
CA HIS A 141 -11.15 -16.98 4.77
C HIS A 141 -10.78 -15.78 3.90
N VAL A 142 -9.47 -15.61 3.70
CA VAL A 142 -8.94 -14.69 2.69
C VAL A 142 -9.08 -15.35 1.31
N CYS A 143 -9.82 -14.70 0.43
CA CYS A 143 -10.07 -15.10 -0.95
C CYS A 143 -9.33 -14.17 -1.93
N CYS A 144 -9.15 -14.62 -3.17
CA CYS A 144 -8.43 -13.89 -4.22
C CYS A 144 -9.17 -13.97 -5.55
N VAL A 145 -9.32 -12.83 -6.23
CA VAL A 145 -9.87 -12.71 -7.59
C VAL A 145 -8.76 -12.30 -8.55
N LYS A 146 -8.58 -13.07 -9.63
CA LYS A 146 -7.58 -12.79 -10.67
C LYS A 146 -8.13 -11.91 -11.79
#